data_AF-A0A8I1U2X0-F1
#
_entry.id   AF-A0A8I1U2X0-F1
#
_cell.length_a   1.000
_cell.length_b   1.000
_cell.length_c   1.000
_cell.angle_alpha   90.00
_cell.angle_beta   90.00
_cell.angle_gamma   90.00
#
_symmetry.space_group_name_H-M   'P 1'
#
loop_
_entity.id
_entity.type
_entity.pdbx_description
1 polymer ?
#
loop_
_entity_poly.entity_id
_entity_poly.type
_entity_poly.pdbx_seq_one_letter_code
_entity_poly.pdbx_strand_id
1 'polypeptide(L)'
;MRNGVREPFENLSIGTREQLAILLRLAYADLLAEKGASVPVILDDALVNSDDLRREKMKQILHRASKKHQIILLTCHGNDYRDCGGTFLSI
;
A
#
# COMPACT_ATOMS: atom_id res chain seq x y z
N MET A 1 -11.59 -15.34 0.25
CA MET A 1 -12.87 -16.04 0.36
C MET A 1 -13.88 -15.08 0.94
N ARG A 2 -15.08 -14.98 0.36
CA ARG A 2 -16.19 -14.16 0.88
C ARG A 2 -17.29 -15.12 1.28
N ASN A 3 -17.69 -15.12 2.55
CA ASN A 3 -18.65 -16.08 3.11
C ASN A 3 -18.30 -17.56 2.84
N GLY A 4 -17.01 -17.91 2.91
CA GLY A 4 -16.55 -19.28 2.65
C GLY A 4 -16.45 -19.70 1.18
N VAL A 5 -16.87 -18.83 0.25
CA VAL A 5 -16.78 -19.09 -1.19
C VAL A 5 -15.48 -18.47 -1.76
N ARG A 6 -14.82 -19.19 -2.66
CA ARG A 6 -13.69 -18.66 -3.42
C ARG A 6 -14.20 -17.59 -4.37
N GLU A 7 -13.82 -16.36 -4.12
CA GLU A 7 -14.10 -15.22 -4.99
C GLU A 7 -12.96 -15.09 -6.01
N PRO A 8 -13.25 -15.18 -7.32
CA PRO A 8 -12.27 -14.90 -8.36
C PRO A 8 -11.68 -13.49 -8.23
N PHE A 9 -10.42 -13.31 -8.62
CA PHE A 9 -9.74 -12.00 -8.51
C PHE A 9 -10.42 -10.93 -9.37
N GLU A 10 -10.95 -11.35 -10.51
CA GLU A 10 -11.70 -10.53 -11.46
C GLU A 10 -12.98 -9.94 -10.82
N ASN A 11 -13.54 -10.64 -9.84
CA ASN A 11 -14.77 -10.22 -9.13
C ASN A 11 -14.49 -9.24 -7.99
N LEU A 12 -13.22 -9.00 -7.63
CA LEU A 12 -12.88 -8.03 -6.60
C LEU A 12 -13.17 -6.60 -7.07
N SER A 13 -13.51 -5.72 -6.13
CA SER A 13 -13.59 -4.29 -6.45
C SER A 13 -12.22 -3.74 -6.87
N ILE A 14 -12.20 -2.65 -7.65
CA ILE A 14 -10.95 -1.98 -8.05
C ILE A 14 -10.11 -1.63 -6.82
N GLY A 15 -10.71 -0.98 -5.81
CA GLY A 15 -10.00 -0.64 -4.57
C GLY A 15 -9.47 -1.86 -3.81
N THR A 16 -10.18 -3.01 -3.84
CA THR A 16 -9.67 -4.25 -3.23
C THR A 16 -8.45 -4.79 -3.99
N ARG A 17 -8.47 -4.75 -5.33
CA ARG A 17 -7.33 -5.18 -6.14
C ARG A 17 -6.11 -4.28 -5.92
N GLU A 18 -6.30 -2.97 -5.83
CA GLU A 18 -5.23 -2.00 -5.51
C GLU A 18 -4.60 -2.29 -4.15
N GLN A 19 -5.41 -2.48 -3.11
CA GLN A 19 -4.93 -2.84 -1.78
C GLN A 19 -4.12 -4.14 -1.81
N LEU A 20 -4.63 -5.18 -2.47
CA LEU A 20 -3.91 -6.45 -2.60
C LEU A 20 -2.59 -6.28 -3.36
N ALA A 21 -2.58 -5.46 -4.41
CA ALA A 21 -1.40 -5.19 -5.20
C ALA A 21 -0.31 -4.46 -4.40
N ILE A 22 -0.68 -3.59 -3.46
CA ILE A 22 0.25 -2.94 -2.52
C ILE A 22 0.77 -3.98 -1.51
N LEU A 23 -0.11 -4.75 -0.89
CA LEU A 23 0.29 -5.76 0.11
C LEU A 23 1.25 -6.79 -0.49
N LEU A 24 1.01 -7.22 -1.72
CA LEU A 24 1.90 -8.15 -2.42
C LEU A 24 3.28 -7.53 -2.70
N ARG A 25 3.34 -6.24 -3.06
CA ARG A 25 4.61 -5.52 -3.24
C ARG A 25 5.40 -5.44 -1.94
N LEU A 26 4.73 -5.14 -0.82
CA LEU A 26 5.37 -5.10 0.50
C LEU A 26 5.90 -6.48 0.90
N ALA A 27 5.10 -7.54 0.71
CA ALA A 27 5.53 -8.91 0.98
C ALA A 27 6.73 -9.31 0.11
N TYR A 28 6.75 -8.90 -1.16
CA TYR A 28 7.87 -9.17 -2.04
C TYR A 28 9.13 -8.38 -1.64
N ALA A 29 8.99 -7.12 -1.22
CA ALA A 29 10.09 -6.33 -0.68
C ALA A 29 10.68 -6.97 0.59
N ASP A 30 9.84 -7.50 1.48
CA ASP A 30 10.29 -8.28 2.65
C ASP A 30 11.14 -9.49 2.22
N LEU A 31 10.67 -10.29 1.24
CA LEU A 31 11.39 -11.46 0.74
C LEU A 31 12.74 -11.11 0.09
N LEU A 32 12.82 -9.96 -0.60
CA LEU A 32 14.08 -9.49 -1.19
C LEU A 32 15.06 -9.00 -0.12
N ALA A 33 14.56 -8.25 0.88
CA ALA A 33 15.37 -7.77 1.98
C ALA A 33 15.96 -8.91 2.82
N GLU A 34 15.19 -9.98 3.06
CA GLU A 34 15.67 -11.21 3.72
C GLU A 34 16.83 -11.89 2.96
N LYS A 35 16.90 -11.71 1.64
CA LYS A 35 17.98 -12.20 0.78
C LYS A 35 19.13 -11.19 0.62
N GLY A 36 19.13 -10.11 1.41
CA GLY A 36 20.15 -9.05 1.37
C GLY A 36 19.94 -8.00 0.27
N ALA A 37 18.83 -8.05 -0.46
CA ALA A 37 18.48 -7.08 -1.50
C ALA A 37 17.38 -6.14 -1.00
N SER A 38 17.77 -5.05 -0.33
CA SER A 38 16.82 -4.01 0.07
C SER A 38 16.40 -3.17 -1.13
N VAL A 39 15.10 -3.09 -1.42
CA VAL A 39 14.54 -2.37 -2.57
C VAL A 39 13.52 -1.34 -2.11
N PRO A 40 13.45 -0.15 -2.74
CA PRO A 40 12.41 0.81 -2.45
C PRO A 40 11.06 0.34 -3.00
N VAL A 41 9.98 0.71 -2.31
CA VAL A 41 8.60 0.51 -2.79
C VAL A 41 8.06 1.85 -3.25
N ILE A 42 7.76 1.96 -4.54
CA ILE A 42 7.18 3.16 -5.15
C ILE A 42 5.70 2.90 -5.44
N LEU A 43 4.84 3.81 -4.98
CA LEU A 43 3.39 3.76 -5.13
C LEU A 43 2.93 5.07 -5.78
N ASP A 44 2.16 4.98 -6.87
CA ASP A 44 1.65 6.13 -7.62
C ASP A 44 0.12 6.14 -7.60
N ASP A 45 -0.46 7.23 -7.07
CA ASP A 45 -1.89 7.42 -6.79
C ASP A 45 -2.59 6.18 -6.21
N ALA A 46 -1.86 5.49 -5.32
CA ALA A 46 -2.35 4.32 -4.64
C ALA A 46 -3.56 4.66 -3.76
N LEU A 47 -4.54 3.76 -3.73
CA LEU A 47 -5.72 3.80 -2.86
C LEU A 47 -6.76 4.89 -3.18
N VAL A 48 -6.71 5.53 -4.35
CA VAL A 48 -7.73 6.50 -4.79
C VAL A 48 -9.14 5.92 -4.78
N ASN A 49 -9.29 4.61 -5.00
CA ASN A 49 -10.58 3.91 -4.99
C ASN A 49 -10.94 3.30 -3.62
N SER A 50 -10.23 3.65 -2.54
CA SER A 50 -10.48 3.13 -1.20
C SER A 50 -11.30 4.11 -0.36
N ASP A 51 -12.34 3.59 0.31
CA ASP A 51 -13.01 4.36 1.36
C ASP A 51 -12.07 4.67 2.53
N ASP A 52 -12.46 5.66 3.33
CA ASP A 52 -11.65 6.24 4.40
C ASP A 52 -11.16 5.19 5.40
N LEU A 53 -12.02 4.24 5.78
CA LEU A 53 -11.67 3.18 6.73
C LEU A 53 -10.59 2.26 6.17
N ARG A 54 -10.71 1.88 4.90
CA ARG A 54 -9.68 1.04 4.23
C ARG A 54 -8.40 1.83 3.99
N ARG A 55 -8.48 3.10 3.61
CA ARG A 55 -7.32 3.98 3.42
C ARG A 55 -6.54 4.14 4.72
N GLU A 56 -7.22 4.34 5.85
CA GLU A 56 -6.60 4.45 7.17
C GLU A 56 -5.82 3.18 7.56
N LYS A 57 -6.43 2.00 7.38
CA LYS A 57 -5.74 0.73 7.63
C LYS A 57 -4.51 0.57 6.75
N MET A 58 -4.60 0.94 5.48
CA MET A 58 -3.46 0.88 4.58
C MET A 58 -2.36 1.88 4.95
N LYS A 59 -2.70 3.09 5.41
CA LYS A 59 -1.72 4.06 5.95
C LYS A 59 -0.94 3.46 7.12
N GLN A 60 -1.61 2.78 8.05
CA GLN A 60 -0.95 2.09 9.17
C GLN A 60 -0.01 0.97 8.69
N ILE A 61 -0.42 0.21 7.67
CA ILE A 61 0.40 -0.84 7.06
C ILE A 61 1.64 -0.24 6.39
N LEU A 62 1.47 0.83 5.61
CA LEU A 62 2.57 1.55 4.96
C LEU A 62 3.53 2.14 6.01
N HIS A 63 3.01 2.74 7.08
CA HIS A 63 3.83 3.27 8.18
C HIS A 63 4.65 2.18 8.88
N ARG A 64 4.08 0.98 9.05
CA ARG A 64 4.81 -0.16 9.61
C ARG A 64 5.87 -0.68 8.66
N ALA A 65 5.54 -0.81 7.38
CA ALA A 65 6.47 -1.27 6.35
C ALA A 65 7.62 -0.28 6.14
N SER A 66 7.38 1.03 6.32
CA SER A 66 8.42 2.06 6.18
C SER A 66 9.53 1.96 7.22
N LYS A 67 9.33 1.21 8.32
CA LYS A 67 10.37 0.92 9.31
C LYS A 67 11.42 -0.06 8.79
N LYS A 68 11.13 -0.78 7.70
CA LYS A 68 12.03 -1.77 7.09
C LYS A 68 12.43 -1.39 5.67
N HIS A 69 11.51 -0.80 4.91
CA HIS A 69 11.68 -0.48 3.49
C HIS A 69 11.55 1.01 3.27
N GLN A 70 12.30 1.56 2.32
CA GLN A 70 12.02 2.91 1.84
C GLN A 70 10.73 2.89 1.03
N ILE A 71 9.74 3.70 1.43
CA ILE A 71 8.47 3.83 0.71
C ILE A 71 8.38 5.23 0.14
N ILE A 72 8.12 5.32 -1.17
CA ILE A 72 7.89 6.57 -1.90
C ILE A 72 6.45 6.53 -2.40
N LEU A 73 5.63 7.45 -1.90
CA LEU A 73 4.25 7.62 -2.32
C LEU A 73 4.12 8.89 -3.14
N LEU A 74 3.75 8.74 -4.40
CA LEU A 74 3.39 9.82 -5.31
C LEU A 74 1.87 9.92 -5.32
N THR A 75 1.34 11.12 -5.08
CA THR A 75 -0.11 11.31 -5.14
C THR A 75 -0.52 12.76 -5.40
N CYS A 76 -1.63 12.94 -6.10
CA CYS A 76 -2.32 14.22 -6.20
C CYS A 76 -3.22 14.54 -4.98
N HIS A 77 -3.44 13.57 -4.08
CA HIS A 77 -4.29 13.69 -2.89
C HIS A 77 -3.44 13.79 -1.60
N GLY A 78 -2.40 14.63 -1.60
CA GLY A 78 -1.41 14.68 -0.51
C GLY A 78 -1.98 14.94 0.89
N ASN A 79 -3.14 15.61 0.98
CA ASN A 79 -3.82 15.86 2.25
C ASN A 79 -4.28 14.56 2.96
N ASP A 80 -4.64 13.52 2.21
CA ASP A 80 -5.14 12.25 2.77
C ASP A 80 -4.07 11.46 3.52
N TYR A 81 -2.80 11.81 3.31
CA TYR A 81 -1.65 11.08 3.82
C TYR A 81 -0.87 11.85 4.88
N ARG A 82 -1.22 13.12 5.18
CA ARG A 82 -0.46 13.99 6.11
C ARG A 82 -0.23 13.37 7.49
N ASP A 83 -1.14 12.52 7.92
CA ASP A 83 -1.12 11.79 9.18
C ASP A 83 -0.31 10.47 9.13
N CYS A 84 0.24 10.08 7.98
CA CYS A 84 1.00 8.84 7.79
C CYS A 84 2.42 8.87 8.41
N GLY A 85 2.87 10.02 8.94
CA GLY A 85 4.14 10.17 9.65
C GLY A 85 5.39 10.10 8.76
N GLY A 86 5.25 10.42 7.47
CA GLY A 86 6.35 10.50 6.50
C GLY A 86 6.82 11.94 6.24
N THR A 87 7.90 12.09 5.47
CA THR A 87 8.36 13.39 4.99
C THR A 87 7.56 13.81 3.76
N PHE A 88 6.93 14.98 3.82
CA PHE A 88 6.18 15.56 2.70
C PHE A 88 7.09 16.43 1.86
N LEU A 89 7.16 16.11 0.58
CA LEU A 89 7.85 16.90 -0.44
C LEU A 89 6.80 17.49 -1.36
N SER A 90 6.79 18.81 -1.50
CA SER A 90 6.06 19.52 -2.56
C SER A 90 7.06 19.86 -3.65
N ILE A 91 6.81 19.37 -4.86
CA ILE A 91 7.59 19.67 -6.07
C ILE A 91 6.77 20.66 -6.91
#